data_AF-L9LT42-F1
#
_entry.id   AF-L9LT42-F1
#
_cell.length_a   1.000
_cell.length_b   1.000
_cell.length_c   1.000
_cell.angle_alpha   90.00
_cell.angle_beta   90.00
_cell.angle_gamma   90.00
#
_symmetry.space_group_name_H-M   'P 1'
#
loop_
_entity.id
_entity.type
_entity.pdbx_description
1 polymer ?
#
loop_
_entity_poly.entity_id
_entity_poly.type
_entity_poly.pdbx_seq_one_letter_code
_entity_poly.pdbx_strand_id
1 'polypeptide(L)'
;MAITKTSLSQKAKWQSSAFVIWGPFIGTLIIAITFHSHIMFGDPIRFLKGLITPSIIFPMIGGLFLITPFGYLLGIIPAIIIQLLFQHFFAGKLAQIPFMRCIIYGAMLGLMLSPFILILSILTPSPIFTFSYLQFVLILPTTLICTVIEWKRIQNKRQIN
;
A
#
# COMPACT_ATOMS: atom_id res chain seq x y z
N MET A 1 -18.48 -24.48 -28.82
CA MET A 1 -19.39 -23.53 -28.14
C MET A 1 -18.57 -22.79 -27.09
N ALA A 2 -18.26 -21.52 -27.33
CA ALA A 2 -17.33 -20.74 -26.51
C ALA A 2 -17.98 -20.35 -25.17
N ILE A 3 -17.29 -20.63 -24.06
CA ILE A 3 -17.70 -20.24 -22.71
C ILE A 3 -17.26 -18.79 -22.48
N THR A 4 -18.09 -17.83 -22.88
CA THR A 4 -17.94 -16.41 -22.54
C THR A 4 -18.79 -16.10 -21.30
N LYS A 5 -18.27 -16.42 -20.11
CA LYS A 5 -18.87 -16.00 -18.83
C LYS A 5 -17.82 -15.69 -17.75
N THR A 6 -16.94 -14.69 -17.95
CA THR A 6 -16.04 -14.25 -16.86
C THR A 6 -15.62 -12.77 -16.86
N SER A 7 -15.86 -11.97 -17.91
CA SER A 7 -15.25 -10.62 -17.96
C SER A 7 -15.98 -9.54 -17.13
N LEU A 8 -17.31 -9.62 -16.99
CA LEU A 8 -18.10 -8.57 -16.31
C LEU A 8 -18.06 -8.63 -14.77
N SER A 9 -18.07 -9.83 -14.18
CA SER A 9 -17.98 -10.02 -12.71
C SER A 9 -16.58 -9.73 -12.16
N GLN A 10 -15.55 -10.07 -12.93
CA GLN A 10 -14.16 -9.89 -12.53
C GLN A 10 -13.79 -8.40 -12.48
N LYS A 11 -14.25 -7.58 -13.44
CA LYS A 11 -13.99 -6.13 -13.49
C LYS A 11 -14.52 -5.36 -12.27
N ALA A 12 -15.71 -5.70 -11.77
CA ALA A 12 -16.32 -5.08 -10.59
C ALA A 12 -15.62 -5.49 -9.27
N LYS A 13 -15.06 -6.71 -9.22
CA LYS A 13 -14.33 -7.20 -8.04
C LYS A 13 -12.97 -6.52 -7.86
N TRP A 14 -12.39 -6.01 -8.94
CA TRP A 14 -11.06 -5.36 -8.95
C TRP A 14 -11.07 -3.95 -8.37
N GLN A 15 -12.07 -3.14 -8.74
CA GLN A 15 -12.21 -1.76 -8.25
C GLN A 15 -12.51 -1.68 -6.75
N SER A 16 -12.94 -2.78 -6.13
CA SER A 16 -13.34 -2.81 -4.73
C SER A 16 -12.26 -3.35 -3.78
N SER A 17 -11.05 -3.66 -4.25
CA SER A 17 -10.03 -4.28 -3.40
C SER A 17 -9.38 -3.32 -2.42
N ALA A 18 -9.02 -3.81 -1.22
CA ALA A 18 -8.34 -3.00 -0.22
C ALA A 18 -6.98 -2.50 -0.72
N PHE A 19 -6.29 -3.26 -1.58
CA PHE A 19 -5.01 -2.84 -2.15
C PHE A 19 -5.13 -1.59 -3.02
N VAL A 20 -6.16 -1.50 -3.87
CA VAL A 20 -6.36 -0.34 -4.75
C VAL A 20 -7.00 0.83 -4.00
N ILE A 21 -7.93 0.55 -3.08
CA ILE A 21 -8.64 1.59 -2.32
C ILE A 21 -7.75 2.15 -1.21
N TRP A 22 -7.23 1.30 -0.33
CA TRP A 22 -6.53 1.71 0.89
C TRP A 22 -5.01 1.75 0.74
N GLY A 23 -4.44 0.96 -0.17
CA GLY A 23 -3.00 0.88 -0.37
C GLY A 23 -2.32 2.24 -0.58
N PRO A 24 -2.82 3.10 -1.49
CA PRO A 24 -2.26 4.45 -1.67
C PRO A 24 -2.32 5.28 -0.39
N PHE A 25 -3.45 5.28 0.34
CA PHE A 25 -3.57 6.06 1.58
C PHE A 25 -2.64 5.57 2.68
N ILE A 26 -2.54 4.25 2.88
CA ILE A 26 -1.63 3.64 3.87
C ILE A 26 -0.18 3.98 3.52
N GLY A 27 0.20 3.84 2.25
CA GLY A 27 1.53 4.17 1.78
C GLY A 27 1.88 5.64 1.96
N THR A 28 0.96 6.56 1.62
CA THR A 28 1.14 7.99 1.85
C THR A 28 1.29 8.33 3.33
N LEU A 29 0.51 7.69 4.21
CA LEU A 29 0.62 7.88 5.65
C LEU A 29 1.99 7.45 6.19
N ILE A 30 2.49 6.28 5.74
CA ILE A 30 3.82 5.78 6.11
C ILE A 30 4.91 6.76 5.66
N ILE A 31 4.83 7.25 4.42
CA ILE A 31 5.77 8.25 3.90
C ILE A 31 5.72 9.52 4.75
N ALA A 32 4.52 10.05 5.00
CA ALA A 32 4.34 11.27 5.79
C ALA A 32 4.95 11.13 7.19
N ILE A 33 4.66 10.04 7.90
CA ILE A 33 5.25 9.77 9.22
C ILE A 33 6.77 9.67 9.11
N THR A 34 7.29 8.92 8.14
CA THR A 34 8.74 8.70 8.03
C THR A 34 9.49 10.02 7.79
N PHE A 35 9.02 10.86 6.87
CA PHE A 35 9.68 12.13 6.55
C PHE A 35 9.57 13.17 7.67
N HIS A 36 8.52 13.12 8.49
CA HIS A 36 8.35 14.04 9.63
C HIS A 36 8.90 13.50 10.94
N SER A 37 9.24 12.21 11.02
CA SER A 37 9.68 11.52 12.25
C SER A 37 10.88 12.23 12.90
N HIS A 38 11.86 12.66 12.12
CA HIS A 38 13.05 13.34 12.64
C HIS A 38 12.70 14.61 13.42
N ILE A 39 11.78 15.44 12.88
CA ILE A 39 11.37 16.68 13.55
C ILE A 39 10.41 16.37 14.71
N MET A 40 9.52 15.40 14.52
CA MET A 40 8.58 14.95 15.56
C MET A 40 9.30 14.46 16.83
N PHE A 41 10.36 13.67 16.68
CA PHE A 41 11.11 13.12 17.82
C PHE A 41 12.26 14.00 18.28
N GLY A 42 12.90 14.75 17.37
CA GLY A 42 14.04 15.61 17.71
C GLY A 42 13.66 16.97 18.32
N ASP A 43 12.53 17.55 17.91
CA ASP A 43 12.04 18.84 18.43
C ASP A 43 10.49 18.90 18.32
N PRO A 44 9.77 18.24 19.24
CA PRO A 44 8.32 18.11 19.17
C PRO A 44 7.60 19.47 19.28
N ILE A 45 8.20 20.45 19.98
CA ILE A 45 7.65 21.79 20.09
C ILE A 45 7.71 22.50 18.74
N ARG A 46 8.84 22.39 18.03
CA ARG A 46 8.96 22.93 16.68
C ARG A 46 8.01 22.24 15.69
N PHE A 47 7.84 20.93 15.80
CA PHE A 47 6.83 20.21 15.01
C PHE A 47 5.42 20.77 15.26
N LEU A 48 5.02 20.89 16.53
CA LEU A 48 3.70 21.41 16.90
C LEU A 48 3.48 22.87 16.46
N LYS A 49 4.51 23.72 16.62
CA LYS A 49 4.47 25.10 16.10
C LYS A 49 4.32 25.11 14.57
N GLY A 50 5.01 24.21 13.88
CA GLY A 50 4.88 24.04 12.43
C GLY A 50 3.45 23.69 11.98
N LEU A 51 2.74 22.88 12.77
CA LEU A 51 1.36 22.47 12.49
C LEU A 51 0.31 23.58 12.64
N ILE A 52 0.64 24.70 13.29
CA ILE A 52 -0.28 25.83 13.51
C ILE A 52 0.18 27.13 12.84
N THR A 53 1.41 27.18 12.33
CA THR A 53 1.98 28.39 11.72
C THR A 53 1.54 28.50 10.26
N PRO A 54 0.77 29.53 9.86
CA PRO A 54 0.20 29.60 8.51
C PRO A 54 1.25 29.65 7.39
N SER A 55 2.38 30.33 7.62
CA SER A 55 3.49 30.40 6.66
C SER A 55 4.20 29.07 6.42
N ILE A 56 3.95 28.06 7.26
CA ILE A 56 4.46 26.69 7.12
C ILE A 56 3.36 25.79 6.54
N ILE A 57 2.14 25.89 7.05
CA ILE A 57 1.00 25.06 6.63
C ILE A 57 0.63 25.32 5.16
N PHE A 58 0.51 26.58 4.73
CA PHE A 58 0.05 26.86 3.36
C PHE A 58 1.01 26.33 2.29
N PRO A 59 2.35 26.53 2.39
CA PRO A 59 3.29 25.87 1.48
C PRO A 59 3.25 24.35 1.57
N MET A 60 3.06 23.77 2.76
CA MET A 60 2.98 22.33 2.95
C MET A 60 1.74 21.72 2.26
N ILE A 61 0.58 22.38 2.39
CA ILE A 61 -0.66 22.00 1.67
C ILE A 61 -0.48 22.17 0.16
N GLY A 62 0.13 23.28 -0.28
CA GLY A 62 0.40 23.51 -1.69
C GLY A 62 1.32 22.44 -2.30
N GLY A 63 2.41 22.10 -1.61
CA GLY A 63 3.31 21.02 -2.00
C GLY A 63 2.62 19.66 -2.02
N LEU A 64 1.77 19.37 -1.03
CA LEU A 64 0.96 18.16 -1.01
C LEU A 64 0.06 18.10 -2.25
N PHE A 65 -0.65 19.18 -2.58
CA PHE A 65 -1.55 19.21 -3.74
C PHE A 65 -0.81 19.00 -5.08
N LEU A 66 0.41 19.52 -5.20
CA LEU A 66 1.24 19.36 -6.39
C LEU A 66 1.82 17.95 -6.53
N ILE A 67 2.25 17.33 -5.42
CA ILE A 67 2.93 16.03 -5.45
C ILE A 67 1.94 14.85 -5.42
N THR A 68 0.77 15.03 -4.80
CA THR A 68 -0.23 13.96 -4.62
C THR A 68 -0.66 13.28 -5.93
N PRO A 69 -0.96 13.98 -7.03
CA PRO A 69 -1.33 13.33 -8.29
C PRO A 69 -0.23 12.42 -8.83
N PHE A 70 1.03 12.86 -8.79
CA PHE A 70 2.18 12.08 -9.23
C PHE A 70 2.43 10.88 -8.30
N GLY A 71 2.37 11.11 -6.98
CA GLY A 71 2.49 10.06 -5.99
C GLY A 71 1.41 8.99 -6.13
N TYR A 72 0.16 9.40 -6.41
CA TYR A 72 -0.95 8.47 -6.65
C TYR A 72 -0.76 7.68 -7.95
N LEU A 73 -0.39 8.34 -9.06
CA LEU A 73 -0.13 7.67 -10.34
C LEU A 73 1.01 6.66 -10.26
N LEU A 74 2.08 6.97 -9.51
CA LEU A 74 3.18 6.05 -9.30
C LEU A 74 2.83 4.94 -8.30
N GLY A 75 2.05 5.25 -7.26
CA GLY A 75 1.64 4.31 -6.22
C GLY A 75 0.52 3.34 -6.65
N ILE A 76 -0.30 3.70 -7.63
CA ILE A 76 -1.39 2.84 -8.08
C ILE A 76 -0.88 1.64 -8.91
N ILE A 77 0.23 1.79 -9.63
CA ILE A 77 0.85 0.70 -10.40
C ILE A 77 1.24 -0.48 -9.48
N PRO A 78 2.07 -0.30 -8.43
CA PRO A 78 2.39 -1.39 -7.53
C PRO A 78 1.16 -1.90 -6.78
N ALA A 79 0.19 -1.05 -6.43
CA ALA A 79 -1.07 -1.48 -5.83
C ALA A 79 -1.88 -2.42 -6.74
N ILE A 80 -1.96 -2.12 -8.05
CA ILE A 80 -2.62 -2.98 -9.04
C ILE A 80 -1.85 -4.29 -9.21
N ILE A 81 -0.51 -4.26 -9.31
CA ILE A 81 0.31 -5.47 -9.44
C ILE A 81 0.12 -6.39 -8.23
N ILE A 82 0.16 -5.83 -7.02
CA ILE A 82 -0.06 -6.59 -5.78
C ILE A 82 -1.47 -7.18 -5.76
N GLN A 83 -2.48 -6.41 -6.15
CA GLN A 83 -3.85 -6.91 -6.24
C GLN A 83 -3.99 -8.07 -7.24
N LEU A 84 -3.33 -7.98 -8.40
CA LEU A 84 -3.29 -9.04 -9.41
C LEU A 84 -2.69 -10.32 -8.85
N LEU A 85 -1.52 -10.20 -8.21
CA LEU A 85 -0.82 -11.31 -7.56
C LEU A 85 -1.68 -11.92 -6.45
N PHE A 86 -2.34 -11.08 -5.66
CA PHE A 86 -3.25 -11.52 -4.60
C PHE A 86 -4.42 -12.33 -5.14
N GLN A 87 -5.11 -11.83 -6.18
CA GLN A 87 -6.23 -12.53 -6.79
C GLN A 87 -5.81 -13.86 -7.40
N HIS A 88 -4.64 -13.90 -8.05
CA HIS A 88 -4.17 -15.10 -8.74
C HIS A 88 -3.70 -16.18 -7.77
N PHE A 89 -2.91 -15.83 -6.74
CA PHE A 89 -2.23 -16.83 -5.90
C PHE A 89 -2.93 -17.11 -4.56
N PHE A 90 -3.71 -16.15 -4.04
CA PHE A 90 -4.12 -16.15 -2.63
C PHE A 90 -5.64 -16.01 -2.41
N ALA A 91 -6.39 -15.35 -3.30
CA ALA A 91 -7.82 -15.08 -3.06
C ALA A 91 -8.66 -16.35 -2.77
N GLY A 92 -8.38 -17.46 -3.46
CA GLY A 92 -9.07 -18.74 -3.20
C GLY A 92 -8.68 -19.40 -1.88
N LYS A 93 -7.49 -19.10 -1.35
CA LYS A 93 -6.94 -19.70 -0.12
C LYS A 93 -7.38 -18.93 1.13
N LEU A 94 -7.77 -17.66 1.01
CA LEU A 94 -8.06 -16.79 2.16
C LEU A 94 -9.33 -17.17 2.96
N ALA A 95 -10.31 -17.82 2.33
CA ALA A 95 -11.61 -18.07 2.96
C ALA A 95 -11.56 -19.08 4.11
N GLN A 96 -10.51 -19.92 4.17
CA GLN A 96 -10.42 -21.06 5.08
C GLN A 96 -9.20 -21.01 6.01
N ILE A 97 -8.39 -19.96 5.93
CA ILE A 97 -7.11 -19.91 6.65
C ILE A 97 -7.21 -19.12 7.96
N PRO A 98 -6.48 -19.54 9.00
CA PRO A 98 -6.34 -18.78 10.24
C PRO A 98 -5.53 -17.49 10.02
N PHE A 99 -5.70 -16.53 10.93
CA PHE A 99 -5.06 -15.22 10.88
C PHE A 99 -3.54 -15.28 10.67
N MET A 100 -2.83 -16.17 11.36
CA MET A 100 -1.38 -16.31 11.20
C MET A 100 -0.96 -16.64 9.75
N ARG A 101 -1.73 -17.50 9.06
CA ARG A 101 -1.44 -17.82 7.64
C ARG A 101 -1.78 -16.66 6.72
N CYS A 102 -2.79 -15.85 7.05
CA CYS A 102 -3.09 -14.61 6.33
C CYS A 102 -1.89 -13.64 6.37
N ILE A 103 -1.27 -13.47 7.54
CA ILE A 103 -0.07 -12.63 7.69
C ILE A 103 1.09 -13.15 6.83
N ILE A 104 1.37 -14.46 6.87
CA ILE A 104 2.43 -15.07 6.04
C ILE A 104 2.17 -14.82 4.55
N TYR A 105 0.93 -14.99 4.07
CA TYR A 105 0.59 -14.71 2.68
C TYR A 105 0.73 -13.24 2.32
N GLY A 106 0.36 -12.32 3.21
CA GLY A 106 0.58 -10.89 3.01
C GLY A 106 2.06 -10.50 2.93
N ALA A 107 2.91 -11.17 3.73
CA ALA A 107 4.36 -10.98 3.67
C ALA A 107 4.94 -11.54 2.36
N MET A 108 4.58 -12.77 1.97
CA MET A 108 4.99 -13.37 0.70
C MET A 108 4.59 -12.50 -0.48
N LEU A 109 3.36 -12.00 -0.47
CA LEU A 109 2.83 -11.11 -1.50
C LEU A 109 3.64 -9.80 -1.60
N GLY A 110 3.99 -9.20 -0.45
CA GLY A 110 4.85 -8.01 -0.42
C GLY A 110 6.25 -8.28 -0.96
N LEU A 111 6.81 -9.46 -0.69
CA LEU A 111 8.13 -9.87 -1.20
C LEU A 111 8.12 -10.19 -2.70
N MET A 112 6.98 -10.60 -3.27
CA MET A 112 6.89 -10.83 -4.72
C MET A 112 7.16 -9.57 -5.56
N LEU A 113 7.00 -8.37 -4.97
CA LEU A 113 7.34 -7.11 -5.63
C LEU A 113 8.83 -6.75 -5.53
N SER A 114 9.60 -7.44 -4.68
CA SER A 114 11.01 -7.17 -4.44
C SER A 114 11.88 -7.11 -5.69
N PRO A 115 11.75 -8.01 -6.68
CA PRO A 115 12.57 -7.93 -7.90
C PRO A 115 12.32 -6.64 -8.68
N PHE A 116 11.06 -6.20 -8.75
CA PHE A 116 10.68 -4.96 -9.42
C PHE A 116 11.25 -3.74 -8.69
N ILE A 117 11.13 -3.70 -7.35
CA ILE A 117 11.68 -2.62 -6.53
C ILE A 117 13.21 -2.58 -6.63
N LEU A 118 13.87 -3.74 -6.69
CA LEU A 118 15.32 -3.82 -6.82
C LEU A 118 15.79 -3.20 -8.13
N ILE A 119 15.14 -3.51 -9.25
CA ILE A 119 15.44 -2.90 -10.56
C ILE A 119 15.28 -1.37 -10.50
N LEU A 120 14.17 -0.88 -9.93
CA LEU A 120 13.96 0.55 -9.77
C LEU A 120 15.02 1.20 -8.87
N SER A 121 15.44 0.51 -7.81
CA SER A 121 16.38 1.04 -6.83
C SER A 121 17.79 1.19 -7.40
N ILE A 122 18.20 0.33 -8.34
CA ILE A 122 19.50 0.43 -9.03
C ILE A 122 19.65 1.75 -9.79
N LEU A 123 18.54 2.37 -10.21
CA LEU A 123 18.53 3.66 -10.91
C LEU A 123 18.71 4.86 -9.96
N THR A 124 18.85 4.64 -8.65
CA THR A 124 18.97 5.71 -7.65
C THR A 124 20.40 5.87 -7.13
N PRO A 125 20.79 7.04 -6.60
CA PRO A 125 22.14 7.26 -6.05
C PRO A 125 22.50 6.33 -4.89
N SER A 126 21.52 5.80 -4.16
CA SER A 126 21.71 4.93 -3.00
C SER A 126 20.83 3.66 -3.08
N PRO A 127 21.14 2.71 -4.00
CA PRO A 127 20.25 1.61 -4.33
C PRO A 127 19.81 0.75 -3.15
N ILE A 128 20.75 0.42 -2.24
CA ILE A 128 20.47 -0.45 -1.09
C ILE A 128 19.51 0.25 -0.10
N PHE A 129 19.73 1.54 0.16
CA PHE A 129 18.87 2.32 1.06
C PHE A 129 17.48 2.52 0.45
N THR A 130 17.42 2.89 -0.83
CA THR A 130 16.15 3.03 -1.56
C THR A 130 15.37 1.71 -1.56
N PHE A 131 16.04 0.60 -1.88
CA PHE A 131 15.42 -0.72 -1.89
C PHE A 131 14.89 -1.09 -0.50
N SER A 132 15.71 -0.94 0.54
CA SER A 132 15.34 -1.32 1.90
C SER A 132 14.16 -0.49 2.39
N TYR A 133 14.17 0.82 2.12
CA TYR A 133 13.07 1.71 2.46
C TYR A 133 11.78 1.32 1.72
N LEU A 134 11.82 1.22 0.39
CA LEU A 134 10.64 0.89 -0.40
C LEU A 134 10.08 -0.50 -0.05
N GLN A 135 10.94 -1.51 0.13
CA GLN A 135 10.51 -2.87 0.40
C GLN A 135 10.00 -3.05 1.83
N PHE A 136 10.80 -2.68 2.84
CA PHE A 136 10.53 -3.03 4.24
C PHE A 136 9.74 -1.97 5.00
N VAL A 137 9.90 -0.69 4.63
CA VAL A 137 9.19 0.41 5.30
C VAL A 137 7.86 0.71 4.61
N LEU A 138 7.81 0.66 3.27
CA LEU A 138 6.62 1.07 2.52
C LEU A 138 5.74 -0.11 2.08
N ILE A 139 6.27 -0.99 1.22
CA ILE A 139 5.47 -2.01 0.52
C ILE A 139 5.00 -3.10 1.48
N LEU A 140 5.92 -3.74 2.22
CA LEU A 140 5.59 -4.87 3.08
C LEU A 140 4.54 -4.55 4.17
N PRO A 141 4.63 -3.45 4.93
CA PRO A 141 3.57 -3.12 5.88
C PRO A 141 2.25 -2.77 5.19
N THR A 142 2.29 -2.06 4.05
CA THR A 142 1.08 -1.75 3.28
C THR A 142 0.39 -3.03 2.79
N THR A 143 1.15 -3.98 2.24
CA THR A 143 0.58 -5.25 1.76
C THR A 143 0.02 -6.09 2.90
N LEU A 144 0.68 -6.13 4.05
CA LEU A 144 0.20 -6.83 5.24
C LEU A 144 -1.16 -6.27 5.70
N ILE A 145 -1.25 -4.95 5.87
CA ILE A 145 -2.49 -4.30 6.32
C ILE A 145 -3.62 -4.55 5.31
N CYS A 146 -3.37 -4.33 4.01
CA CYS A 146 -4.35 -4.58 2.96
C CYS A 146 -4.80 -6.05 2.90
N THR A 147 -3.88 -6.99 3.09
CA THR A 147 -4.20 -8.43 3.11
C THR A 147 -5.11 -8.77 4.29
N VAL A 148 -4.84 -8.21 5.47
CA VAL A 148 -5.69 -8.41 6.67
C VAL A 148 -7.08 -7.81 6.47
N ILE A 149 -7.18 -6.62 5.86
CA ILE A 149 -8.47 -5.99 5.55
C ILE A 149 -9.28 -6.87 4.59
N GLU A 150 -8.67 -7.38 3.52
CA GLU A 150 -9.34 -8.30 2.59
C GLU A 150 -9.76 -9.60 3.27
N TRP A 151 -8.90 -10.19 4.11
CA TRP A 151 -9.24 -11.38 4.87
C TRP A 151 -10.44 -11.15 5.78
N LYS A 152 -10.44 -10.08 6.57
CA LYS A 152 -11.56 -9.75 7.47
C LYS A 152 -12.85 -9.51 6.69
N ARG A 153 -12.76 -8.86 5.52
CA ARG A 153 -13.91 -8.66 4.62
C ARG A 153 -14.49 -9.97 4.11
N ILE A 154 -13.64 -10.93 3.75
CA ILE A 154 -14.06 -12.27 3.30
C ILE A 154 -14.73 -13.04 4.44
N GLN A 155 -14.15 -13.00 5.65
CA GLN A 155 -14.72 -13.67 6.83
C GLN A 155 -16.09 -13.08 7.21
N ASN A 156 -16.24 -11.75 7.24
CA ASN A 156 -17.52 -11.11 7.53
C ASN A 156 -18.61 -11.48 6.52
N LYS A 157 -18.29 -11.53 5.22
CA LYS A 157 -19.26 -11.97 4.20
C LYS A 157 -19.72 -13.42 4.38
N ARG A 158 -18.87 -14.28 4.95
CA ARG A 158 -19.22 -15.67 5.25
C ARG A 158 -20.08 -15.81 6.51
N GLN A 159 -19.99 -14.88 7.46
CA GLN A 159 -20.86 -14.90 8.65
C GLN A 159 -22.27 -14.41 8.37
N ILE A 160 -22.45 -13.60 7.32
CA ILE A 160 -23.74 -13.01 6.93
C ILE A 160 -24.53 -13.93 5.96
N ASN A 161 -23.83 -14.81 5.23
CA ASN A 161 -24.40 -15.76 4.27
C ASN A 161 -24.43 -17.18 4.82
#